data_AF-A0A1X0P1Q9-F1
#
_entry.id   AF-A0A1X0P1Q9-F1
#
_cell.length_a   1.000
_cell.length_b   1.000
_cell.length_c   1.000
_cell.angle_alpha   90.00
_cell.angle_beta   90.00
_cell.angle_gamma   90.00
#
_symmetry.space_group_name_H-M   'P 1'
#
loop_
_entity.id
_entity.type
_entity.pdbx_description
1 polymer ?
#
loop_
_entity_poly.entity_id
_entity_poly.type
_entity_poly.pdbx_seq_one_letter_code
_entity_poly.pdbx_strand_id
1 'polypeptide(L)'
;MSTASELHAKYNAAVKRFKDTEKAEAAAEEERDKKRALARKTQEGTKEHYLTWAKYWNAEVVLLEKIEQKYAAEYEKDSCYVDWMKHKHGVDSTEAQIAQHRAELARKREFVCTEGSPFWIKWYKLHYTALCVYYQLRAEGYDNIADELWRANEVYYNRIKEERNVKPFSEAWHAALRSLNTWQSSRYREEWDKAKQWCDSQLAKWNEFKPKGEPYAKELQDKICECAKNSLNTYAIVNDFEPGVLKDELGQKDQEIGGLHDIPGKLDATVGEMRTWFKSLIHMNQASINWQCKQLEEFEAFARTTVEQEWQNWSEKMTSSHINLVNWIQERIAEMTALEEEEATTRNKYNHEFNDSVQNIDNRRFALKEMLSGWILD
;
A
#
# COMPACT_ATOMS: atom_id res chain seq x y z
N MET A 1 -10.27 43.18 -6.43
CA MET A 1 -10.81 41.94 -5.82
C MET A 1 -11.39 41.09 -6.95
N SER A 2 -11.12 39.78 -6.97
CA SER A 2 -11.74 38.89 -7.98
C SER A 2 -13.24 38.74 -7.71
N THR A 3 -14.06 38.64 -8.75
CA THR A 3 -15.50 38.37 -8.60
C THR A 3 -15.78 36.88 -8.32
N ALA A 4 -16.97 36.55 -7.78
CA ALA A 4 -17.40 35.16 -7.58
C ALA A 4 -17.32 34.31 -8.86
N SER A 5 -17.68 34.92 -10.00
CA SER A 5 -17.64 34.26 -11.31
C SER A 5 -16.21 33.97 -11.75
N GLU A 6 -15.29 34.92 -11.57
CA GLU A 6 -13.85 34.72 -11.87
C GLU A 6 -13.23 33.62 -11.01
N LEU A 7 -13.54 33.57 -9.71
CA LEU A 7 -13.04 32.52 -8.81
C LEU A 7 -13.57 31.14 -9.19
N HIS A 8 -14.86 31.05 -9.52
CA HIS A 8 -15.47 29.80 -9.99
C HIS A 8 -14.86 29.36 -11.34
N ALA A 9 -14.60 30.29 -12.26
CA ALA A 9 -13.94 29.99 -13.53
C ALA A 9 -12.50 29.49 -13.34
N LYS A 10 -11.72 30.09 -12.43
CA LYS A 10 -10.37 29.61 -12.05
C LYS A 10 -10.41 28.20 -11.48
N TYR A 11 -11.33 27.94 -10.56
CA TYR A 11 -11.53 26.59 -10.01
C TYR A 11 -11.87 25.57 -11.11
N ASN A 12 -12.81 25.88 -12.00
CA ASN A 12 -13.17 24.98 -13.10
C ASN A 12 -12.01 24.72 -14.06
N ALA A 13 -11.17 25.72 -14.33
CA ALA A 13 -9.96 25.55 -15.12
C ALA A 13 -8.95 24.62 -14.43
N ALA A 14 -8.75 24.76 -13.11
CA ALA A 14 -7.89 23.88 -12.32
C ALA A 14 -8.42 22.44 -12.26
N VAL A 15 -9.74 22.25 -12.11
CA VAL A 15 -10.41 20.94 -12.19
C VAL A 15 -10.15 20.27 -13.54
N LYS A 16 -10.20 21.03 -14.64
CA LYS A 16 -9.91 20.49 -15.98
C LYS A 16 -8.45 20.02 -16.08
N ARG A 17 -7.48 20.83 -15.65
CA ARG A 17 -6.05 20.44 -15.64
C ARG A 17 -5.80 19.20 -14.79
N PHE A 18 -6.43 19.11 -13.61
CA PHE A 18 -6.34 17.93 -12.76
C PHE A 18 -6.85 16.67 -13.47
N LYS A 19 -8.01 16.73 -14.12
CA LYS A 19 -8.53 15.62 -14.94
C LYS A 19 -7.60 15.25 -16.10
N ASP A 20 -6.95 16.22 -16.72
CA ASP A 20 -5.97 15.97 -17.78
C ASP A 20 -4.73 15.26 -17.22
N THR A 21 -4.29 15.58 -15.99
CA THR A 21 -3.20 14.86 -15.31
C THR A 21 -3.60 13.44 -14.89
N GLU A 22 -4.83 13.19 -14.45
CA GLU A 22 -5.32 11.83 -14.16
C GLU A 22 -5.28 10.94 -15.40
N LYS A 23 -5.67 11.46 -16.57
CA LYS A 23 -5.54 10.74 -17.84
C LYS A 23 -4.09 10.46 -18.22
N ALA A 24 -3.20 11.44 -17.99
CA ALA A 24 -1.79 11.30 -18.30
C ALA A 24 -1.11 10.24 -17.41
N GLU A 25 -1.46 10.17 -16.13
CA GLU A 25 -1.03 9.11 -15.22
C GLU A 25 -1.53 7.74 -15.67
N ALA A 26 -2.83 7.58 -15.95
CA ALA A 26 -3.40 6.31 -16.40
C ALA A 26 -2.74 5.81 -17.70
N ALA A 27 -2.43 6.70 -18.64
CA ALA A 27 -1.70 6.35 -19.85
C ALA A 27 -0.25 5.92 -19.57
N ALA A 28 0.44 6.57 -18.62
CA ALA A 28 1.78 6.18 -18.20
C ALA A 28 1.77 4.82 -17.47
N GLU A 29 0.72 4.56 -16.68
CA GLU A 29 0.50 3.28 -15.99
C GLU A 29 0.30 2.14 -16.99
N GLU A 30 -0.54 2.34 -18.00
CA GLU A 30 -0.76 1.37 -19.08
C GLU A 30 0.54 1.07 -19.84
N GLU A 31 1.33 2.10 -20.16
CA GLU A 31 2.62 1.92 -20.84
C GLU A 31 3.63 1.17 -19.97
N ARG A 32 3.74 1.50 -18.68
CA ARG A 32 4.55 0.78 -17.69
C ARG A 32 4.17 -0.71 -17.68
N ASP A 33 2.88 -1.02 -17.59
CA ASP A 33 2.39 -2.40 -17.49
C ASP A 33 2.67 -3.20 -18.77
N LYS A 34 2.54 -2.57 -19.94
CA LYS A 34 2.97 -3.15 -21.23
C LYS A 34 4.46 -3.48 -21.24
N LYS A 35 5.31 -2.55 -20.77
CA LYS A 35 6.77 -2.80 -20.67
C LYS A 35 7.09 -3.92 -19.68
N ARG A 36 6.40 -3.96 -18.54
CA ARG A 36 6.55 -5.02 -17.53
C ARG A 36 6.18 -6.39 -18.10
N ALA A 37 5.06 -6.47 -18.81
CA ALA A 37 4.61 -7.69 -19.45
C ALA A 37 5.59 -8.19 -20.52
N LEU A 38 6.20 -7.27 -21.28
CA LEU A 38 7.25 -7.61 -22.24
C LEU A 38 8.52 -8.12 -21.55
N ALA A 39 9.02 -7.41 -20.53
CA ALA A 39 10.21 -7.79 -19.79
C ALA A 39 10.09 -9.20 -19.19
N ARG A 40 8.92 -9.54 -18.64
CA ARG A 40 8.62 -10.88 -18.08
C ARG A 40 8.62 -12.03 -19.10
N LYS A 41 8.46 -11.75 -20.40
CA LYS A 41 8.46 -12.77 -21.46
C LYS A 41 9.87 -13.11 -21.96
N THR A 42 10.85 -12.27 -21.66
CA THR A 42 12.24 -12.47 -22.08
C THR A 42 12.96 -13.46 -21.17
N GLN A 43 13.92 -14.20 -21.72
CA GLN A 43 14.73 -15.15 -20.95
C GLN A 43 15.74 -14.40 -20.07
N GLU A 44 15.70 -14.67 -18.76
CA GLU A 44 16.61 -14.08 -17.78
C GLU A 44 18.09 -14.30 -18.14
N GLY A 45 18.92 -13.29 -17.86
CA GLY A 45 20.36 -13.29 -18.17
C GLY A 45 20.71 -12.92 -19.61
N THR A 46 19.74 -12.75 -20.51
CA THR A 46 20.01 -12.32 -21.90
C THR A 46 20.14 -10.79 -22.00
N LYS A 47 20.87 -10.31 -23.03
CA LYS A 47 20.93 -8.88 -23.37
C LYS A 47 19.53 -8.28 -23.59
N GLU A 48 18.66 -9.02 -24.27
CA GLU A 48 17.27 -8.60 -24.51
C GLU A 48 16.47 -8.44 -23.21
N HIS A 49 16.64 -9.36 -22.27
CA HIS A 49 16.04 -9.26 -20.94
C HIS A 49 16.48 -8.00 -20.21
N TYR A 50 17.78 -7.72 -20.19
CA TYR A 50 18.28 -6.52 -19.53
C TYR A 50 17.77 -5.23 -20.20
N LEU A 51 17.73 -5.17 -21.53
CA LEU A 51 17.19 -4.02 -22.26
C LEU A 51 15.69 -3.79 -22.02
N THR A 52 14.89 -4.87 -21.93
CA THR A 52 13.46 -4.75 -21.67
C THR A 52 13.15 -4.34 -20.22
N TRP A 53 13.92 -4.83 -19.25
CA TRP A 53 13.82 -4.36 -17.86
C TRP A 53 14.26 -2.91 -17.69
N ALA A 54 15.33 -2.47 -18.37
CA ALA A 54 15.72 -1.05 -18.38
C ALA A 54 14.57 -0.16 -18.89
N LYS A 55 13.89 -0.57 -19.98
CA LYS A 55 12.72 0.15 -20.50
C LYS A 55 11.55 0.20 -19.51
N TYR A 56 11.32 -0.88 -18.76
CA TYR A 56 10.31 -0.91 -17.71
C TYR A 56 10.63 0.07 -16.58
N TRP A 57 11.85 0.06 -16.04
CA TRP A 57 12.23 0.98 -14.96
C TRP A 57 12.20 2.45 -15.42
N ASN A 58 12.55 2.72 -16.68
CA ASN A 58 12.36 4.05 -17.24
C ASN A 58 10.88 4.46 -17.29
N ALA A 59 9.97 3.53 -17.64
CA ALA A 59 8.53 3.81 -17.62
C ALA A 59 8.01 4.05 -16.19
N GLU A 60 8.57 3.41 -15.17
CA GLU A 60 8.25 3.70 -13.76
C GLU A 60 8.65 5.12 -13.35
N VAL A 61 9.83 5.59 -13.76
CA VAL A 61 10.25 6.98 -13.52
C VAL A 61 9.26 7.96 -14.14
N VAL A 62 8.83 7.70 -15.39
CA VAL A 62 7.84 8.53 -16.09
C VAL A 62 6.48 8.50 -15.37
N LEU A 63 6.02 7.34 -14.88
CA LEU A 63 4.79 7.25 -14.10
C LEU A 63 4.88 8.13 -12.84
N LEU A 64 5.98 8.05 -12.10
CA LEU A 64 6.19 8.89 -10.92
C LEU A 64 6.21 10.39 -11.24
N GLU A 65 6.70 10.80 -12.41
CA GLU A 65 6.58 12.19 -12.89
C GLU A 65 5.13 12.59 -13.14
N LYS A 66 4.31 11.70 -13.70
CA LYS A 66 2.87 11.97 -13.88
C LYS A 66 2.12 12.05 -12.57
N ILE A 67 2.45 11.20 -11.60
CA ILE A 67 1.90 11.25 -10.23
C ILE A 67 2.23 12.59 -9.57
N GLU A 68 3.48 13.05 -9.67
CA GLU A 68 3.89 14.36 -9.13
C GLU A 68 3.14 15.52 -9.80
N GLN A 69 2.99 15.48 -11.12
CA GLN A 69 2.19 16.47 -11.87
C GLN A 69 0.73 16.47 -11.41
N LYS A 70 0.12 15.29 -11.20
CA LYS A 70 -1.24 15.17 -10.68
C LYS A 70 -1.37 15.79 -9.29
N TYR A 71 -0.42 15.54 -8.39
CA TYR A 71 -0.46 16.10 -7.03
C TYR A 71 -0.32 17.63 -7.03
N ALA A 72 0.55 18.17 -7.88
CA ALA A 72 0.64 19.62 -8.07
C ALA A 72 -0.68 20.21 -8.59
N ALA A 73 -1.31 19.56 -9.57
CA ALA A 73 -2.62 19.98 -10.10
C ALA A 73 -3.75 19.84 -9.08
N GLU A 74 -3.73 18.81 -8.23
CA GLU A 74 -4.68 18.62 -7.14
C GLU A 74 -4.58 19.76 -6.12
N TYR A 75 -3.36 20.10 -5.72
CA TYR A 75 -3.11 21.22 -4.83
C TYR A 75 -3.57 22.55 -5.44
N GLU A 76 -3.28 22.83 -6.72
CA GLU A 76 -3.76 24.02 -7.41
C GLU A 76 -5.31 24.08 -7.42
N LYS A 77 -5.96 22.96 -7.74
CA LYS A 77 -7.42 22.82 -7.70
C LYS A 77 -7.98 23.13 -6.32
N ASP A 78 -7.43 22.55 -5.27
CA ASP A 78 -7.93 22.74 -3.91
C ASP A 78 -7.63 24.14 -3.39
N SER A 79 -6.51 24.74 -3.77
CA SER A 79 -6.21 26.15 -3.48
C SER A 79 -7.21 27.09 -4.16
N CYS A 80 -7.55 26.87 -5.43
CA CYS A 80 -8.59 27.65 -6.11
C CYS A 80 -9.97 27.47 -5.45
N TYR A 81 -10.27 26.26 -4.98
CA TYR A 81 -11.50 25.94 -4.28
C TYR A 81 -11.61 26.70 -2.94
N VAL A 82 -10.50 26.83 -2.20
CA VAL A 82 -10.42 27.65 -0.98
C VAL A 82 -10.83 29.08 -1.23
N ASP A 83 -10.24 29.73 -2.23
CA ASP A 83 -10.53 31.13 -2.53
C ASP A 83 -12.01 31.32 -2.90
N TRP A 84 -12.56 30.37 -3.68
CA TRP A 84 -13.97 30.38 -4.05
C TRP A 84 -14.89 30.20 -2.84
N MET A 85 -14.59 29.26 -1.94
CA MET A 85 -15.39 29.02 -0.72
C MET A 85 -15.33 30.22 0.23
N LYS A 86 -14.14 30.80 0.47
CA LYS A 86 -13.98 32.01 1.30
C LYS A 86 -14.79 33.19 0.78
N HIS A 87 -14.80 33.39 -0.54
CA HIS A 87 -15.60 34.45 -1.16
C HIS A 87 -17.11 34.20 -1.05
N LYS A 88 -17.55 32.95 -1.24
CA LYS A 88 -18.97 32.60 -1.30
C LYS A 88 -19.63 32.49 0.09
N HIS A 89 -18.92 31.95 1.07
CA HIS A 89 -19.47 31.61 2.37
C HIS A 89 -18.86 32.42 3.53
N GLY A 90 -17.84 33.24 3.25
CA GLY A 90 -17.06 33.94 4.26
C GLY A 90 -15.85 33.13 4.71
N VAL A 91 -14.84 33.82 5.25
CA VAL A 91 -13.56 33.19 5.65
C VAL A 91 -13.73 32.23 6.82
N ASP A 92 -14.66 32.53 7.73
CA ASP A 92 -14.88 31.75 8.96
C ASP A 92 -15.94 30.65 8.80
N SER A 93 -16.47 30.44 7.58
CA SER A 93 -17.45 29.40 7.30
C SER A 93 -16.82 28.01 7.45
N THR A 94 -17.63 27.04 7.89
CA THR A 94 -17.22 25.63 7.97
C THR A 94 -16.75 25.11 6.60
N GLU A 95 -17.41 25.50 5.51
CA GLU A 95 -17.04 25.14 4.14
C GLU A 95 -15.68 25.70 3.73
N ALA A 96 -15.39 26.96 4.08
CA ALA A 96 -14.09 27.57 3.83
C ALA A 96 -12.97 26.90 4.64
N GLN A 97 -13.24 26.53 5.90
CA GLN A 97 -12.28 25.80 6.74
C GLN A 97 -11.99 24.39 6.20
N ILE A 98 -13.03 23.64 5.80
CA ILE A 98 -12.87 22.31 5.20
C ILE A 98 -12.07 22.40 3.90
N ALA A 99 -12.37 23.38 3.05
CA ALA A 99 -11.61 23.62 1.82
C ALA A 99 -10.13 23.89 2.13
N GLN A 100 -9.85 24.74 3.12
CA GLN A 100 -8.49 25.10 3.54
C GLN A 100 -7.70 23.86 3.98
N HIS A 101 -8.30 23.03 4.82
CA HIS A 101 -7.68 21.79 5.28
C HIS A 101 -7.49 20.76 4.16
N ARG A 102 -8.39 20.70 3.18
CA ARG A 102 -8.21 19.84 2.00
C ARG A 102 -7.01 20.29 1.16
N ALA A 103 -6.87 21.59 0.92
CA ALA A 103 -5.69 22.14 0.24
C ALA A 103 -4.39 21.89 1.02
N GLU A 104 -4.42 21.98 2.35
CA GLU A 104 -3.27 21.63 3.22
C GLU A 104 -2.89 20.16 3.11
N LEU A 105 -3.86 19.24 3.09
CA LEU A 105 -3.59 17.81 2.88
C LEU A 105 -3.07 17.51 1.47
N ALA A 106 -3.64 18.13 0.44
CA ALA A 106 -3.18 17.98 -0.95
C ALA A 106 -1.73 18.45 -1.10
N ARG A 107 -1.35 19.56 -0.47
CA ARG A 107 0.04 20.04 -0.43
C ARG A 107 0.99 19.02 0.19
N LYS A 108 0.56 18.33 1.25
CA LYS A 108 1.37 17.29 1.91
C LYS A 108 1.51 16.01 1.06
N ARG A 109 0.71 15.87 0.00
CA ARG A 109 0.72 14.69 -0.89
C ARG A 109 1.96 14.62 -1.79
N GLU A 110 2.67 15.74 -1.98
CA GLU A 110 4.02 15.80 -2.57
C GLU A 110 4.98 14.77 -1.91
N PHE A 111 4.65 14.31 -0.70
CA PHE A 111 5.50 13.46 0.12
C PHE A 111 5.09 11.97 0.16
N VAL A 112 3.95 11.56 -0.41
CA VAL A 112 3.40 10.20 -0.27
C VAL A 112 3.11 9.56 -1.64
N CYS A 113 3.87 8.52 -1.99
CA CYS A 113 3.49 7.63 -3.10
C CYS A 113 2.33 6.72 -2.66
N THR A 114 1.26 6.65 -3.45
CA THR A 114 0.02 5.93 -3.12
C THR A 114 0.12 4.41 -3.29
N GLU A 115 1.12 3.89 -3.98
CA GLU A 115 1.29 2.45 -4.24
C GLU A 115 2.06 1.72 -3.12
N GLY A 116 1.65 1.92 -1.87
CA GLY A 116 2.10 1.11 -0.72
C GLY A 116 3.59 1.27 -0.37
N SER A 117 4.29 2.18 -1.02
CA SER A 117 5.72 2.30 -0.92
C SER A 117 6.02 3.69 -0.35
N PRO A 118 6.40 3.73 0.94
CA PRO A 118 6.22 4.93 1.71
C PRO A 118 7.50 5.74 1.55
N PHE A 119 7.71 6.37 0.39
CA PHE A 119 8.85 7.24 0.17
C PHE A 119 8.42 8.52 -0.54
N TRP A 120 9.17 9.59 -0.28
CA TRP A 120 9.22 10.75 -1.17
C TRP A 120 9.40 10.32 -2.62
N ILE A 121 8.56 10.84 -3.51
CA ILE A 121 8.60 10.56 -4.95
C ILE A 121 10.02 10.78 -5.49
N LYS A 122 10.69 11.86 -5.06
CA LYS A 122 12.10 12.16 -5.41
C LYS A 122 13.05 10.99 -5.18
N TRP A 123 12.97 10.34 -4.01
CA TRP A 123 13.89 9.27 -3.62
C TRP A 123 13.55 7.94 -4.32
N TYR A 124 12.27 7.69 -4.59
CA TYR A 124 11.87 6.58 -5.45
C TYR A 124 12.35 6.73 -6.88
N LYS A 125 12.19 7.92 -7.46
CA LYS A 125 12.69 8.21 -8.80
C LYS A 125 14.18 7.92 -8.90
N LEU A 126 14.96 8.30 -7.89
CA LEU A 126 16.40 8.02 -7.86
C LEU A 126 16.69 6.51 -7.82
N HIS A 127 15.99 5.76 -6.97
CA HIS A 127 16.11 4.29 -6.90
C HIS A 127 15.79 3.63 -8.26
N TYR A 128 14.68 3.99 -8.91
CA TYR A 128 14.32 3.44 -10.21
C TYR A 128 15.25 3.90 -11.33
N THR A 129 15.82 5.09 -11.22
CA THR A 129 16.89 5.55 -12.12
C THR A 129 18.13 4.67 -11.98
N ALA A 130 18.54 4.34 -10.74
CA ALA A 130 19.66 3.43 -10.50
C ALA A 130 19.40 2.04 -11.10
N LEU A 131 18.18 1.50 -10.94
CA LEU A 131 17.78 0.23 -11.56
C LEU A 131 17.82 0.30 -13.09
N CYS A 132 17.29 1.38 -13.68
CA CYS A 132 17.36 1.59 -15.13
C CYS A 132 18.81 1.51 -15.64
N VAL A 133 19.73 2.24 -15.00
CA VAL A 133 21.16 2.24 -15.37
C VAL A 133 21.81 0.88 -15.11
N TYR A 134 21.50 0.21 -14.00
CA TYR A 134 21.98 -1.15 -13.71
C TYR A 134 21.66 -2.11 -14.86
N TYR A 135 20.41 -2.13 -15.29
CA TYR A 135 19.96 -3.00 -16.38
C TYR A 135 20.61 -2.62 -17.73
N GLN A 136 20.83 -1.33 -18.00
CA GLN A 136 21.59 -0.90 -19.17
C GLN A 136 23.05 -1.39 -19.14
N LEU A 137 23.72 -1.30 -17.99
CA LEU A 137 25.10 -1.77 -17.83
C LEU A 137 25.22 -3.28 -18.04
N ARG A 138 24.29 -4.06 -17.47
CA ARG A 138 24.20 -5.51 -17.70
C ARG A 138 23.99 -5.86 -19.17
N ALA A 139 23.13 -5.13 -19.87
CA ALA A 139 22.89 -5.33 -21.29
C ALA A 139 24.15 -5.12 -22.16
N GLU A 140 25.05 -4.23 -21.72
CA GLU A 140 26.31 -3.94 -22.40
C GLU A 140 27.50 -4.78 -21.89
N GLY A 141 27.28 -5.69 -20.94
CA GLY A 141 28.32 -6.58 -20.42
C GLY A 141 29.23 -5.96 -19.35
N TYR A 142 28.85 -4.81 -18.78
CA TYR A 142 29.59 -4.17 -17.68
C TYR A 142 29.21 -4.75 -16.31
N ASP A 143 29.30 -6.08 -16.16
CA ASP A 143 28.79 -6.79 -14.99
C ASP A 143 29.35 -6.28 -13.66
N ASN A 144 30.67 -6.03 -13.60
CA ASN A 144 31.32 -5.54 -12.37
C ASN A 144 30.80 -4.15 -11.95
N ILE A 145 30.64 -3.24 -12.93
CA ILE A 145 30.14 -1.88 -12.67
C ILE A 145 28.66 -1.93 -12.29
N ALA A 146 27.88 -2.79 -12.95
CA ALA A 146 26.48 -3.01 -12.62
C ALA A 146 26.33 -3.54 -11.18
N ASP A 147 27.12 -4.52 -10.77
CA ASP A 147 27.10 -5.07 -9.40
C ASP A 147 27.42 -4.03 -8.34
N GLU A 148 28.38 -3.14 -8.61
CA GLU A 148 28.67 -2.02 -7.72
C GLU A 148 27.48 -1.07 -7.57
N LEU A 149 26.84 -0.69 -8.69
CA LEU A 149 25.67 0.18 -8.66
C LEU A 149 24.49 -0.48 -7.94
N TRP A 150 24.27 -1.78 -8.17
CA TRP A 150 23.24 -2.56 -7.47
C TRP A 150 23.44 -2.51 -5.95
N ARG A 151 24.65 -2.81 -5.48
CA ARG A 151 24.99 -2.76 -4.05
C ARG A 151 24.77 -1.37 -3.46
N ALA A 152 25.21 -0.31 -4.15
CA ALA A 152 25.00 1.07 -3.70
C ALA A 152 23.49 1.40 -3.61
N ASN A 153 22.70 0.97 -4.59
CA ASN A 153 21.25 1.16 -4.62
C ASN A 153 20.54 0.39 -3.49
N GLU A 154 20.95 -0.85 -3.19
CA GLU A 154 20.42 -1.61 -2.05
C GLU A 154 20.75 -0.96 -0.71
N VAL A 155 21.99 -0.51 -0.51
CA VAL A 155 22.39 0.21 0.70
C VAL A 155 21.57 1.49 0.86
N TYR A 156 21.41 2.27 -0.21
CA TYR A 156 20.53 3.44 -0.22
C TYR A 156 19.10 3.07 0.17
N TYR A 157 18.52 2.07 -0.50
CA TYR A 157 17.15 1.65 -0.28
C TYR A 157 16.93 1.18 1.15
N ASN A 158 17.86 0.38 1.70
CA ASN A 158 17.78 -0.14 3.06
C ASN A 158 17.93 0.98 4.10
N ARG A 159 18.90 1.91 3.96
CA ARG A 159 19.02 3.07 4.86
C ARG A 159 17.75 3.91 4.87
N ILE A 160 17.21 4.20 3.68
CA ILE A 160 15.96 4.93 3.54
C ILE A 160 14.76 4.11 4.00
N LYS A 161 14.80 2.77 4.05
CA LYS A 161 13.69 1.96 4.56
C LYS A 161 13.74 1.83 6.09
N GLU A 162 14.92 1.56 6.65
CA GLU A 162 15.15 1.28 8.07
C GLU A 162 15.06 2.55 8.93
N GLU A 163 15.63 3.66 8.48
CA GLU A 163 15.65 4.90 9.26
C GLU A 163 14.29 5.64 9.27
N ARG A 164 13.23 5.01 8.75
CA ARG A 164 12.04 5.71 8.29
C ARG A 164 10.74 5.15 8.84
N ASN A 165 10.05 6.00 9.58
CA ASN A 165 8.65 5.85 10.00
C ASN A 165 7.66 6.25 8.90
N VAL A 166 7.85 5.81 7.64
CA VAL A 166 7.05 6.40 6.55
C VAL A 166 5.66 5.78 6.45
N LYS A 167 5.54 4.49 6.76
CA LYS A 167 4.25 3.81 6.84
C LYS A 167 3.30 4.55 7.82
N PRO A 168 3.74 4.92 9.03
CA PRO A 168 2.97 5.79 9.93
C PRO A 168 2.49 7.11 9.31
N PHE A 169 3.30 7.81 8.50
CA PHE A 169 2.87 9.07 7.89
C PHE A 169 1.79 8.85 6.82
N SER A 170 1.94 7.86 5.95
CA SER A 170 0.92 7.52 4.95
C SER A 170 -0.41 7.15 5.60
N GLU A 171 -0.36 6.30 6.64
CA GLU A 171 -1.54 5.93 7.42
C GLU A 171 -2.19 7.15 8.09
N ALA A 172 -1.38 8.04 8.68
CA ALA A 172 -1.86 9.27 9.30
C ALA A 172 -2.49 10.25 8.30
N TRP A 173 -1.91 10.38 7.10
CA TRP A 173 -2.49 11.19 6.03
C TRP A 173 -3.83 10.62 5.56
N HIS A 174 -3.92 9.31 5.33
CA HIS A 174 -5.18 8.66 4.95
C HIS A 174 -6.24 8.76 6.05
N ALA A 175 -5.85 8.64 7.32
CA ALA A 175 -6.76 8.84 8.44
C ALA A 175 -7.28 10.28 8.48
N ALA A 176 -6.40 11.28 8.34
CA ALA A 176 -6.78 12.69 8.27
C ALA A 176 -7.74 12.94 7.11
N LEU A 177 -7.46 12.42 5.91
CA LEU A 177 -8.34 12.56 4.76
C LEU A 177 -9.73 11.93 5.00
N ARG A 178 -9.79 10.72 5.58
CA ARG A 178 -11.06 10.08 5.93
C ARG A 178 -11.84 10.91 6.95
N SER A 179 -11.21 11.35 8.04
CA SER A 179 -11.87 12.18 9.06
C SER A 179 -12.32 13.53 8.51
N LEU A 180 -11.58 14.14 7.56
CA LEU A 180 -12.01 15.35 6.87
C LEU A 180 -13.27 15.13 6.03
N ASN A 181 -13.35 14.00 5.32
CA ASN A 181 -14.53 13.62 4.55
C ASN A 181 -15.74 13.36 5.45
N THR A 182 -15.52 12.72 6.61
CA THR A 182 -16.56 12.55 7.65
C THR A 182 -17.03 13.89 8.19
N TRP A 183 -16.13 14.81 8.52
CA TRP A 183 -16.51 16.14 8.99
C TRP A 183 -17.37 16.88 7.97
N GLN A 184 -17.05 16.76 6.67
CA GLN A 184 -17.85 17.34 5.59
C GLN A 184 -19.29 16.77 5.53
N SER A 185 -19.50 15.49 5.83
CA SER A 185 -20.81 14.83 5.73
C SER A 185 -21.63 14.89 7.02
N SER A 186 -21.01 14.72 8.18
CA SER A 186 -21.68 14.57 9.48
C SER A 186 -21.59 15.80 10.38
N ARG A 187 -20.78 16.80 10.01
CA ARG A 187 -20.45 18.00 10.81
C ARG A 187 -19.73 17.70 12.14
N TYR A 188 -19.30 16.47 12.40
CA TYR A 188 -18.49 16.13 13.58
C TYR A 188 -17.01 16.40 13.33
N ARG A 189 -16.45 17.38 14.06
CA ARG A 189 -15.07 17.86 13.89
C ARG A 189 -14.03 17.12 14.73
N GLU A 190 -14.41 16.52 15.86
CA GLU A 190 -13.46 15.98 16.84
C GLU A 190 -12.51 14.91 16.28
N GLU A 191 -13.00 14.05 15.39
CA GLU A 191 -12.17 13.04 14.73
C GLU A 191 -11.13 13.67 13.81
N TRP A 192 -11.50 14.75 13.10
CA TRP A 192 -10.58 15.50 12.25
C TRP A 192 -9.45 16.12 13.07
N ASP A 193 -9.75 16.78 14.20
CA ASP A 193 -8.72 17.43 15.01
C ASP A 193 -7.68 16.41 15.54
N LYS A 194 -8.14 15.22 15.98
CA LYS A 194 -7.26 14.11 16.39
C LYS A 194 -6.42 13.58 15.23
N ALA A 195 -7.03 13.31 14.08
CA ALA A 195 -6.34 12.78 12.91
C ALA A 195 -5.34 13.79 12.32
N LYS A 196 -5.69 15.08 12.31
CA LYS A 196 -4.81 16.18 11.91
C LYS A 196 -3.60 16.27 12.81
N GLN A 197 -3.78 16.24 14.14
CA GLN A 197 -2.68 16.27 15.10
C GLN A 197 -1.70 15.09 14.88
N TRP A 198 -2.24 13.89 14.65
CA TRP A 198 -1.43 12.73 14.34
C TRP A 198 -0.66 12.88 13.02
N CYS A 199 -1.34 13.34 11.95
CA CYS A 199 -0.72 13.61 10.66
C CYS A 199 0.40 14.66 10.75
N ASP A 200 0.18 15.76 11.48
CA ASP A 200 1.17 16.81 11.69
C ASP A 200 2.37 16.30 12.50
N SER A 201 2.15 15.46 13.51
CA SER A 201 3.22 14.82 14.28
C SER A 201 4.09 13.90 13.41
N GLN A 202 3.47 13.08 12.54
CA GLN A 202 4.22 12.23 11.62
C GLN A 202 4.97 13.05 10.55
N LEU A 203 4.37 14.15 10.07
CA LEU A 203 5.05 15.07 9.15
C LEU A 203 6.24 15.78 9.81
N ALA A 204 6.16 16.12 11.11
CA ALA A 204 7.28 16.71 11.83
C ALA A 204 8.47 15.74 11.92
N LYS A 205 8.23 14.49 12.34
CA LYS A 205 9.24 13.42 12.33
C LYS A 205 9.85 13.21 10.94
N TRP A 206 9.03 13.35 9.91
CA TRP A 206 9.50 13.28 8.54
C TRP A 206 10.46 14.41 8.18
N ASN A 207 10.10 15.64 8.51
CA ASN A 207 10.92 16.82 8.22
C ASN A 207 12.25 16.76 8.97
N GLU A 208 12.30 16.13 10.15
CA GLU A 208 13.55 15.84 10.86
C GLU A 208 14.42 14.80 10.15
N PHE A 209 13.81 13.83 9.46
CA PHE A 209 14.54 12.81 8.70
C PHE A 209 15.09 13.35 7.38
N LYS A 210 14.36 14.25 6.71
CA LYS A 210 14.70 14.71 5.35
C LYS A 210 16.18 15.14 5.19
N PRO A 211 16.76 15.99 6.07
CA PRO A 211 18.17 16.36 5.98
C PRO A 211 19.15 15.18 6.10
N LYS A 212 18.77 14.10 6.77
CA LYS A 212 19.60 12.88 6.90
C LYS A 212 19.56 12.01 5.65
N GLY A 213 18.43 11.98 4.95
CA GLY A 213 18.27 11.22 3.71
C GLY A 213 18.89 11.89 2.48
N GLU A 214 19.05 13.22 2.46
CA GLU A 214 19.66 13.93 1.33
C GLU A 214 21.12 13.52 1.05
N PRO A 215 22.01 13.34 2.06
CA PRO A 215 23.34 12.76 1.85
C PRO A 215 23.30 11.38 1.18
N TYR A 216 22.40 10.48 1.59
CA TYR A 216 22.27 9.15 0.98
C TYR A 216 21.80 9.24 -0.48
N ALA A 217 20.84 10.13 -0.76
CA ALA A 217 20.38 10.37 -2.13
C ALA A 217 21.50 10.94 -3.00
N LYS A 218 22.32 11.84 -2.46
CA LYS A 218 23.48 12.38 -3.17
C LYS A 218 24.52 11.30 -3.45
N GLU A 219 24.85 10.45 -2.47
CA GLU A 219 25.79 9.33 -2.63
C GLU A 219 25.36 8.39 -3.77
N LEU A 220 24.08 8.00 -3.81
CA LEU A 220 23.56 7.17 -4.90
C LEU A 220 23.59 7.91 -6.24
N GLN A 221 23.21 9.19 -6.26
CA GLN A 221 23.25 10.00 -7.49
C GLN A 221 24.67 10.11 -8.06
N ASP A 222 25.65 10.38 -7.20
CA ASP A 222 27.06 10.46 -7.58
C ASP A 222 27.53 9.10 -8.14
N LYS A 223 27.13 7.98 -7.53
CA LYS A 223 27.48 6.64 -8.03
C LYS A 223 26.81 6.32 -9.38
N ILE A 224 25.54 6.70 -9.58
CA ILE A 224 24.88 6.57 -10.90
C ILE A 224 25.68 7.33 -11.96
N CYS A 225 26.06 8.57 -11.67
CA CYS A 225 26.83 9.40 -12.60
C CYS A 225 28.23 8.84 -12.88
N GLU A 226 28.91 8.31 -11.86
CA GLU A 226 30.21 7.65 -12.00
C GLU A 226 30.11 6.42 -12.92
N CYS A 227 29.15 5.52 -12.65
CA CYS A 227 28.93 4.34 -13.47
C CYS A 227 28.57 4.67 -14.93
N ALA A 228 27.74 5.70 -15.15
CA ALA A 228 27.36 6.16 -16.49
C ALA A 228 28.54 6.77 -17.27
N LYS A 229 29.45 7.49 -16.59
CA LYS A 229 30.67 8.02 -17.23
C LYS A 229 31.64 6.93 -17.61
N ASN A 230 31.84 5.96 -16.72
CA ASN A 230 32.76 4.86 -16.95
C ASN A 230 32.32 3.97 -18.12
N SER A 231 31.01 3.77 -18.31
CA SER A 231 30.50 3.03 -19.47
C SER A 231 30.63 3.80 -20.80
N LEU A 232 30.37 5.12 -20.80
CA LEU A 232 30.50 5.97 -22.00
C LEU A 232 31.95 6.16 -22.48
N ASN A 233 32.91 6.30 -21.56
CA ASN A 233 34.32 6.46 -21.93
C ASN A 233 34.90 5.22 -22.63
N THR A 234 34.37 4.03 -22.37
CA THR A 234 34.76 2.81 -23.09
C THR A 234 34.42 2.85 -24.58
N TYR A 235 33.42 3.65 -25.00
CA TYR A 235 33.08 3.83 -26.42
C TYR A 235 33.93 4.89 -27.13
N ALA A 236 34.47 5.87 -26.40
CA ALA A 236 35.34 6.90 -26.97
C ALA A 236 36.78 6.40 -27.17
N ILE A 237 37.26 5.49 -26.33
CA ILE A 237 38.63 4.94 -26.43
C ILE A 237 38.75 3.85 -27.53
N VAL A 238 37.63 3.37 -28.08
CA VAL A 238 37.62 2.31 -29.11
C VAL A 238 37.57 2.87 -30.54
N ASN A 239 37.44 4.19 -30.76
CA ASN A 239 37.26 4.75 -32.10
C ASN A 239 38.28 5.78 -32.61
N ASP A 240 39.32 6.11 -31.86
CA ASP A 240 40.43 6.90 -32.40
C ASP A 240 41.73 6.34 -31.86
N PHE A 241 42.54 5.66 -32.68
CA PHE A 241 44.00 5.79 -32.62
C PHE A 241 44.65 5.26 -33.91
N GLU A 242 45.20 6.21 -34.68
CA GLU A 242 45.98 6.01 -35.90
C GLU A 242 47.36 5.35 -35.62
N PRO A 243 47.92 4.55 -36.55
CA PRO A 243 49.12 3.73 -36.29
C PRO A 243 50.46 4.49 -36.33
N GLY A 244 50.47 5.80 -36.59
CA GLY A 244 51.70 6.55 -36.90
C GLY A 244 52.54 6.98 -35.70
N VAL A 245 51.94 7.10 -34.51
CA VAL A 245 52.58 7.63 -33.28
C VAL A 245 53.27 6.53 -32.45
N LEU A 246 52.99 5.25 -32.75
CA LEU A 246 53.39 4.09 -31.95
C LEU A 246 54.89 3.74 -31.97
N LYS A 247 55.72 4.38 -32.79
CA LYS A 247 57.13 3.98 -32.94
C LYS A 247 58.10 4.72 -32.01
N ASP A 248 57.77 5.96 -31.66
CA ASP A 248 58.58 6.77 -30.73
C ASP A 248 58.13 6.57 -29.27
N GLU A 249 56.84 6.26 -29.03
CA GLU A 249 56.34 5.90 -27.70
C GLU A 249 56.81 4.51 -27.23
N LEU A 250 57.08 3.57 -28.15
CA LEU A 250 57.53 2.21 -27.80
C LEU A 250 58.90 2.22 -27.11
N GLY A 251 59.82 3.09 -27.55
CA GLY A 251 61.15 3.24 -26.96
C GLY A 251 61.13 3.90 -25.58
N GLN A 252 60.16 4.78 -25.33
CA GLN A 252 59.94 5.42 -24.02
C GLN A 252 59.26 4.46 -23.03
N LYS A 253 58.37 3.58 -23.53
CA LYS A 253 57.67 2.54 -22.75
C LYS A 253 58.59 1.39 -22.32
N ASP A 254 59.56 0.97 -23.12
CA ASP A 254 60.51 -0.09 -22.72
C ASP A 254 61.36 0.31 -21.50
N GLN A 255 61.64 1.60 -21.34
CA GLN A 255 62.35 2.14 -20.17
C GLN A 255 61.45 2.24 -18.92
N GLU A 256 60.14 2.45 -19.12
CA GLU A 256 59.11 2.44 -18.07
C GLU A 256 58.76 0.99 -17.62
N ILE A 257 58.79 0.03 -18.55
CA ILE A 257 58.58 -1.41 -18.32
C ILE A 257 59.69 -1.99 -17.43
N GLY A 258 60.93 -1.50 -17.55
CA GLY A 258 62.03 -1.87 -16.64
C GLY A 258 61.80 -1.43 -15.18
N GLY A 259 61.07 -0.34 -14.95
CA GLY A 259 60.67 0.13 -13.60
C GLY A 259 59.41 -0.55 -13.05
N LEU A 260 58.59 -1.13 -13.93
CA LEU A 260 57.36 -1.84 -13.57
C LEU A 260 57.61 -3.27 -13.07
N HIS A 261 58.84 -3.80 -13.13
CA HIS A 261 59.12 -5.19 -12.75
C HIS A 261 58.96 -5.51 -11.25
N ASP A 262 58.98 -4.50 -10.37
CA ASP A 262 58.77 -4.63 -8.92
C ASP A 262 57.31 -4.45 -8.48
N ILE A 263 56.44 -3.96 -9.38
CA ILE A 263 55.02 -3.67 -9.10
C ILE A 263 54.17 -4.96 -9.07
N PRO A 264 54.37 -5.96 -9.96
CA PRO A 264 53.64 -7.23 -9.93
C PRO A 264 53.76 -7.96 -8.60
N GLY A 265 54.94 -7.97 -7.99
CA GLY A 265 55.15 -8.64 -6.69
C GLY A 265 54.36 -7.99 -5.54
N LYS A 266 54.25 -6.66 -5.54
CA LYS A 266 53.42 -5.93 -4.56
C LYS A 266 51.92 -6.11 -4.84
N LEU A 267 51.53 -6.11 -6.11
CA LEU A 267 50.15 -6.31 -6.51
C LEU A 267 49.66 -7.73 -6.16
N ASP A 268 50.47 -8.76 -6.40
CA ASP A 268 50.14 -10.14 -6.04
C ASP A 268 50.00 -10.32 -4.52
N ALA A 269 50.84 -9.66 -3.72
CA ALA A 269 50.71 -9.65 -2.27
C ALA A 269 49.38 -9.01 -1.82
N THR A 270 49.04 -7.84 -2.37
CA THR A 270 47.77 -7.15 -2.07
C THR A 270 46.55 -7.97 -2.51
N VAL A 271 46.61 -8.60 -3.69
CA VAL A 271 45.54 -9.49 -4.18
C VAL A 271 45.40 -10.73 -3.28
N GLY A 272 46.50 -11.26 -2.75
CA GLY A 272 46.50 -12.35 -1.78
C GLY A 272 45.81 -11.97 -0.45
N GLU A 273 46.10 -10.78 0.06
CA GLU A 273 45.46 -10.24 1.27
C GLU A 273 43.96 -10.00 1.05
N MET A 274 43.58 -9.36 -0.06
CA MET A 274 42.19 -9.14 -0.43
C MET A 274 41.42 -10.46 -0.58
N ARG A 275 42.04 -11.48 -1.21
CA ARG A 275 41.43 -12.81 -1.35
C ARG A 275 41.17 -13.47 0.00
N THR A 276 42.09 -13.30 0.95
CA THR A 276 41.95 -13.83 2.32
C THR A 276 40.82 -13.10 3.06
N TRP A 277 40.80 -11.77 2.96
CA TRP A 277 39.75 -10.95 3.55
C TRP A 277 38.35 -11.28 2.99
N PHE A 278 38.22 -11.46 1.67
CA PHE A 278 36.96 -11.87 1.04
C PHE A 278 36.48 -13.23 1.53
N LYS A 279 37.39 -14.22 1.68
CA LYS A 279 37.02 -15.52 2.26
C LYS A 279 36.48 -15.37 3.68
N SER A 280 37.11 -14.55 4.52
CA SER A 280 36.61 -14.27 5.87
C SER A 280 35.23 -13.62 5.85
N LEU A 281 34.99 -12.67 4.94
CA LEU A 281 33.69 -12.01 4.79
C LEU A 281 32.60 -12.99 4.35
N ILE A 282 32.90 -13.87 3.39
CA ILE A 282 31.98 -14.94 2.93
C ILE A 282 31.60 -15.85 4.10
N HIS A 283 32.57 -16.27 4.93
CA HIS A 283 32.30 -17.10 6.10
C HIS A 283 31.44 -16.39 7.15
N MET A 284 31.68 -15.10 7.41
CA MET A 284 30.85 -14.31 8.32
C MET A 284 29.42 -14.15 7.81
N ASN A 285 29.26 -13.86 6.51
CA ASN A 285 27.94 -13.76 5.89
C ASN A 285 27.20 -15.10 5.93
N GLN A 286 27.88 -16.22 5.65
CA GLN A 286 27.28 -17.55 5.74
C GLN A 286 26.83 -17.88 7.16
N ALA A 287 27.63 -17.54 8.17
CA ALA A 287 27.27 -17.73 9.57
C ALA A 287 26.06 -16.87 9.97
N SER A 288 26.00 -15.62 9.50
CA SER A 288 24.88 -14.72 9.73
C SER A 288 23.58 -15.23 9.08
N ILE A 289 23.66 -15.68 7.81
CA ILE A 289 22.53 -16.28 7.08
C ILE A 289 22.02 -17.52 7.83
N ASN A 290 22.92 -18.42 8.24
CA ASN A 290 22.53 -19.62 8.98
C ASN A 290 21.83 -19.28 10.31
N TRP A 291 22.30 -18.26 11.02
CA TRP A 291 21.66 -17.78 12.25
C TRP A 291 20.27 -17.20 11.98
N GLN A 292 20.11 -16.39 10.93
CA GLN A 292 18.81 -15.83 10.54
C GLN A 292 17.81 -16.91 10.11
N CYS A 293 18.26 -17.92 9.34
CA CYS A 293 17.41 -19.07 8.98
C CYS A 293 16.90 -19.80 10.22
N LYS A 294 17.77 -20.03 11.22
CA LYS A 294 17.38 -20.67 12.48
C LYS A 294 16.35 -19.83 13.25
N GLN A 295 16.52 -18.50 13.30
CA GLN A 295 15.54 -17.61 13.93
C GLN A 295 14.19 -17.61 13.20
N LEU A 296 14.18 -17.71 11.87
CA LEU A 296 12.96 -17.84 11.08
C LEU A 296 12.25 -19.17 11.35
N GLU A 297 12.98 -20.28 11.44
CA GLU A 297 12.40 -21.59 11.81
C GLU A 297 11.77 -21.57 13.21
N GLU A 298 12.45 -20.96 14.19
CA GLU A 298 11.93 -20.77 15.56
C GLU A 298 10.66 -19.90 15.57
N PHE A 299 10.65 -18.81 14.79
CA PHE A 299 9.50 -17.93 14.67
C PHE A 299 8.32 -18.60 13.96
N GLU A 300 8.57 -19.36 12.89
CA GLU A 300 7.54 -20.11 12.17
C GLU A 300 6.90 -21.18 13.08
N ALA A 301 7.71 -21.90 13.85
CA ALA A 301 7.21 -22.85 14.83
C ALA A 301 6.32 -22.17 15.89
N PHE A 302 6.73 -21.01 16.41
CA PHE A 302 5.94 -20.21 17.35
C PHE A 302 4.62 -19.68 16.75
N ALA A 303 4.66 -19.20 15.51
CA ALA A 303 3.47 -18.71 14.82
C ALA A 303 2.46 -19.84 14.57
N ARG A 304 2.94 -21.00 14.12
CA ARG A 304 2.09 -22.18 13.91
C ARG A 304 1.40 -22.63 15.20
N THR A 305 2.11 -22.68 16.33
CA THR A 305 1.50 -23.07 17.62
C THR A 305 0.49 -22.05 18.11
N THR A 306 0.77 -20.76 17.95
CA THR A 306 -0.15 -19.68 18.36
C THR A 306 -1.44 -19.70 17.53
N VAL A 307 -1.32 -19.81 16.20
CA VAL A 307 -2.48 -19.86 15.29
C VAL A 307 -3.32 -21.11 15.53
N GLU A 308 -2.69 -22.28 15.73
CA GLU A 308 -3.41 -23.51 16.06
C GLU A 308 -4.20 -23.35 17.37
N GLN A 309 -3.59 -22.73 18.39
CA GLN A 309 -4.25 -22.53 19.68
C GLN A 309 -5.42 -21.53 19.60
N GLU A 310 -5.28 -20.44 18.85
CA GLU A 310 -6.38 -19.51 18.59
C GLU A 310 -7.52 -20.16 17.80
N TRP A 311 -7.19 -20.98 16.80
CA TRP A 311 -8.16 -21.75 16.02
C TRP A 311 -8.94 -22.73 16.89
N GLN A 312 -8.27 -23.50 17.76
CA GLN A 312 -8.93 -24.41 18.69
C GLN A 312 -9.87 -23.65 19.65
N ASN A 313 -9.42 -22.54 20.23
CA ASN A 313 -10.24 -21.72 21.14
C ASN A 313 -11.46 -21.11 20.42
N TRP A 314 -11.31 -20.67 19.18
CA TRP A 314 -12.43 -20.20 18.36
C TRP A 314 -13.42 -21.33 18.06
N SER A 315 -12.93 -22.51 17.68
CA SER A 315 -13.74 -23.70 17.41
C SER A 315 -14.55 -24.14 18.65
N GLU A 316 -13.93 -24.14 19.83
CA GLU A 316 -14.60 -24.45 21.10
C GLU A 316 -15.71 -23.44 21.42
N LYS A 317 -15.44 -22.14 21.26
CA LYS A 317 -16.46 -21.08 21.45
C LYS A 317 -17.63 -21.22 20.50
N MET A 318 -17.36 -21.50 19.22
CA MET A 318 -18.40 -21.69 18.22
C MET A 318 -19.24 -22.93 18.52
N THR A 319 -18.61 -24.03 18.95
CA THR A 319 -19.31 -25.26 19.33
C THR A 319 -20.22 -25.02 20.54
N SER A 320 -19.73 -24.33 21.58
CA SER A 320 -20.53 -23.97 22.76
C SER A 320 -21.72 -23.07 22.38
N SER A 321 -21.52 -22.08 21.51
CA SER A 321 -22.60 -21.22 21.03
C SER A 321 -23.68 -22.00 20.26
N HIS A 322 -23.28 -22.97 19.42
CA HIS A 322 -24.23 -23.82 18.70
C HIS A 322 -25.02 -24.72 19.64
N ILE A 323 -24.37 -25.32 20.65
CA ILE A 323 -25.06 -26.14 21.66
C ILE A 323 -26.10 -25.30 22.41
N ASN A 324 -25.74 -24.08 22.82
CA ASN A 324 -26.67 -23.19 23.52
C ASN A 324 -27.87 -22.80 22.65
N LEU A 325 -27.65 -22.54 21.36
CA LEU A 325 -28.74 -22.24 20.41
C LEU A 325 -29.66 -23.46 20.22
N VAL A 326 -29.09 -24.66 20.06
CA VAL A 326 -29.88 -25.90 19.91
C VAL A 326 -30.72 -26.16 21.16
N ASN A 327 -30.15 -26.01 22.35
CA ASN A 327 -30.87 -26.17 23.61
C ASN A 327 -32.03 -25.16 23.73
N TRP A 328 -31.79 -23.90 23.37
CA TRP A 328 -32.82 -22.87 23.39
C TRP A 328 -33.97 -23.17 22.40
N ILE A 329 -33.65 -23.66 21.19
CA ILE A 329 -34.67 -24.07 20.21
C ILE A 329 -35.48 -25.26 20.76
N GLN A 330 -34.82 -26.25 21.37
CA GLN A 330 -35.50 -27.41 21.96
C GLN A 330 -36.44 -27.02 23.11
N GLU A 331 -36.02 -26.08 23.97
CA GLU A 331 -36.86 -25.53 25.03
C GLU A 331 -38.10 -24.84 24.47
N ARG A 332 -37.94 -24.03 23.41
CA ARG A 332 -39.07 -23.36 22.74
C ARG A 332 -40.04 -24.33 22.07
N ILE A 333 -39.53 -25.41 21.47
CA ILE A 333 -40.38 -26.47 20.91
C ILE A 333 -41.20 -27.12 22.03
N ALA A 334 -40.58 -27.46 23.16
CA ALA A 334 -41.29 -28.08 24.29
C ALA A 334 -42.37 -27.15 24.88
N GLU A 335 -42.09 -25.86 25.01
CA GLU A 335 -43.08 -24.86 25.44
C GLU A 335 -44.27 -24.78 24.48
N MET A 336 -44.02 -24.74 23.17
CA MET A 336 -45.09 -24.71 22.15
C MET A 336 -45.94 -25.98 22.20
N THR A 337 -45.33 -27.16 22.32
CA THR A 337 -46.07 -28.42 22.46
C THR A 337 -46.97 -28.42 23.70
N ALA A 338 -46.48 -27.92 24.85
CA ALA A 338 -47.28 -27.84 26.07
C ALA A 338 -48.49 -26.89 25.92
N LEU A 339 -48.31 -25.75 25.24
CA LEU A 339 -49.39 -24.81 24.94
C LEU A 339 -50.44 -25.42 24.00
N GLU A 340 -50.01 -26.17 22.98
CA GLU A 340 -50.92 -26.88 22.07
C GLU A 340 -51.76 -27.94 22.83
N GLU A 341 -51.16 -28.66 23.76
CA GLU A 341 -51.86 -29.63 24.63
C GLU A 341 -52.87 -28.95 25.57
N GLU A 342 -52.51 -27.81 26.17
CA GLU A 342 -53.40 -27.02 27.02
C GLU A 342 -54.59 -26.45 26.23
N GLU A 343 -54.32 -25.92 25.03
CA GLU A 343 -55.36 -25.40 24.12
C GLU A 343 -56.31 -26.52 23.70
N ALA A 344 -55.78 -27.69 23.31
CA ALA A 344 -56.58 -28.85 22.94
C ALA A 344 -57.47 -29.33 24.10
N THR A 345 -56.93 -29.35 25.33
CA THR A 345 -57.67 -29.71 26.54
C THR A 345 -58.80 -28.73 26.82
N THR A 346 -58.52 -27.42 26.73
CA THR A 346 -59.50 -26.35 26.95
C THR A 346 -60.60 -26.38 25.90
N ARG A 347 -60.24 -26.59 24.62
CA ARG A 347 -61.18 -26.72 23.50
C ARG A 347 -62.09 -27.93 23.68
N ASN A 348 -61.55 -29.08 24.09
CA ASN A 348 -62.33 -30.28 24.37
C ASN A 348 -63.31 -30.06 25.53
N LYS A 349 -62.87 -29.37 26.60
CA LYS A 349 -63.73 -28.99 27.72
C LYS A 349 -64.89 -28.09 27.28
N TYR A 350 -64.59 -27.04 26.51
CA TYR A 350 -65.61 -26.12 26.00
C TYR A 350 -66.63 -26.82 25.09
N ASN A 351 -66.16 -27.71 24.20
CA ASN A 351 -67.03 -28.50 23.34
C ASN A 351 -67.97 -29.41 24.16
N HIS A 352 -67.49 -29.99 25.27
CA HIS A 352 -68.32 -30.79 26.17
C HIS A 352 -69.40 -29.93 26.85
N GLU A 353 -69.01 -28.80 27.45
CA GLU A 353 -69.95 -27.87 28.12
C GLU A 353 -71.00 -27.29 27.16
N PHE A 354 -70.59 -27.00 25.92
CA PHE A 354 -71.47 -26.55 24.86
C PHE A 354 -72.50 -27.63 24.50
N ASN A 355 -72.05 -28.86 24.26
CA ASN A 355 -72.94 -29.97 23.93
C ASN A 355 -73.93 -30.30 25.05
N ASP A 356 -73.48 -30.28 26.32
CA ASP A 356 -74.35 -30.46 27.48
C ASP A 356 -75.43 -29.36 27.56
N SER A 357 -75.05 -28.12 27.26
CA SER A 357 -75.97 -26.97 27.24
C SER A 357 -77.02 -27.12 26.12
N VAL A 358 -76.60 -27.53 24.92
CA VAL A 358 -77.51 -27.82 23.79
C VAL A 358 -78.49 -28.93 24.17
N GLN A 359 -78.00 -30.03 24.75
CA GLN A 359 -78.84 -31.15 25.18
C GLN A 359 -79.86 -30.73 26.25
N ASN A 360 -79.47 -29.89 27.21
CA ASN A 360 -80.37 -29.35 28.23
C ASN A 360 -81.48 -28.47 27.62
N ILE A 361 -81.13 -27.61 26.65
CA ILE A 361 -82.11 -26.80 25.91
C ILE A 361 -83.11 -27.70 25.17
N ASP A 362 -82.63 -28.72 24.48
CA ASP A 362 -83.49 -29.67 23.76
C ASP A 362 -84.42 -30.44 24.71
N ASN A 363 -83.91 -30.90 25.86
CA ASN A 363 -84.73 -31.56 26.89
C ASN A 363 -85.82 -30.62 27.43
N ARG A 364 -85.49 -29.35 27.72
CA ARG A 364 -86.48 -28.35 28.18
C ARG A 364 -87.52 -28.06 27.10
N ARG A 365 -87.09 -27.94 25.85
CA ARG A 365 -87.98 -27.75 24.70
C ARG A 365 -88.94 -28.93 24.55
N PHE A 366 -88.45 -30.16 24.73
CA PHE A 366 -89.26 -31.37 24.71
C PHE A 366 -90.31 -31.36 25.85
N ALA A 367 -89.90 -31.07 27.09
CA ALA A 367 -90.80 -30.97 28.23
C ALA A 367 -91.88 -29.86 28.05
N LEU A 368 -91.50 -28.69 27.54
CA LEU A 368 -92.44 -27.62 27.20
C LEU A 368 -93.46 -28.06 26.14
N LYS A 369 -92.99 -28.80 25.11
CA LYS A 369 -93.87 -29.34 24.08
C LYS A 369 -94.87 -30.34 24.65
N GLU A 370 -94.44 -31.22 25.57
CA GLU A 370 -95.34 -32.15 26.27
C GLU A 370 -96.36 -31.40 27.13
N MET A 371 -95.93 -30.43 27.94
CA MET A 371 -96.85 -29.61 28.77
C MET A 371 -97.90 -28.88 27.93
N LEU A 372 -97.48 -28.27 26.82
CA LEU A 372 -98.40 -27.58 25.90
C LEU A 372 -99.35 -28.54 25.19
N SER A 373 -98.91 -29.75 24.87
CA SER A 373 -99.79 -30.77 24.26
C SER A 373 -100.86 -31.30 25.21
N GLY A 374 -100.59 -31.32 26.52
CA GLY A 374 -101.58 -31.65 27.55
C GLY A 374 -102.62 -30.55 27.76
N TRP A 375 -102.24 -29.28 27.58
CA TRP A 375 -103.13 -28.11 27.72
C TRP A 375 -104.08 -27.87 26.54
N ILE A 376 -103.86 -28.52 25.40
CA ILE A 376 -104.71 -28.37 24.20
C ILE A 376 -105.83 -29.43 24.17
N LEU A 377 -105.85 -30.37 25.13
CA LEU A 377 -106.78 -31.51 25.18
C LEU A 377 -107.71 -31.54 26.40
N ASP A 378 -107.70 -30.51 27.25
CA ASP A 378 -108.74 -30.21 28.25
C ASP A 378 -109.38 -28.85 27.90
#